data_AF-A0A2M6WJ03-F1
#
_entry.id   AF-A0A2M6WJ03-F1
#
_cell.length_a   1.000
_cell.length_b   1.000
_cell.length_c   1.000
_cell.angle_alpha   90.00
_cell.angle_beta   90.00
_cell.angle_gamma   90.00
#
_symmetry.space_group_name_H-M   'P 1'
#
loop_
_entity.id
_entity.type
_entity.pdbx_description
1 polymer ?
#
loop_
_entity_poly.entity_id
_entity_poly.type
_entity_poly.pdbx_seq_one_letter_code
_entity_poly.pdbx_strand_id
1 'polypeptide(L)'
;MDNTIKIKVIMGSTRQSRFNEKPAQWIFEEAKNLEGVEAELLDLRDYPMPFFDDPMSPSMAKGQYSNEVVKKWANKINEGDAFIIVTP
;
A
#
# COMPACT_ATOMS: atom_id res chain seq x y z
N MET A 1 4.97 19.07 17.86
CA MET A 1 5.11 17.84 17.06
C MET A 1 4.16 18.03 15.91
N ASP A 2 4.66 18.28 14.71
CA ASP A 2 3.79 18.35 13.54
C ASP A 2 3.19 16.96 13.35
N ASN A 3 1.88 16.87 13.57
CA ASN A 3 1.15 15.62 13.57
C ASN A 3 0.78 15.26 12.12
N THR A 4 1.81 15.11 11.28
CA THR A 4 1.66 14.80 9.86
C THR A 4 1.11 13.38 9.70
N ILE A 5 -0.04 13.24 9.04
CA ILE A 5 -0.68 11.97 8.76
C ILE A 5 -0.09 11.37 7.48
N LYS A 6 0.44 10.14 7.56
CA LYS A 6 0.96 9.41 6.40
C LYS A 6 -0.14 8.60 5.73
N ILE A 7 -0.53 8.99 4.51
CA ILE A 7 -1.54 8.30 3.72
C ILE A 7 -0.88 7.45 2.63
N LYS A 8 -1.19 6.15 2.59
CA LYS A 8 -0.80 5.28 1.47
C LYS A 8 -1.97 5.12 0.50
N VAL A 9 -1.81 5.58 -0.74
CA VAL A 9 -2.76 5.37 -1.84
C VAL A 9 -2.34 4.13 -2.60
N ILE A 10 -3.14 3.06 -2.58
CA ILE A 10 -2.77 1.73 -3.08
C ILE A 10 -3.55 1.42 -4.36
N MET A 11 -2.85 1.16 -5.45
CA MET A 11 -3.46 0.61 -6.67
C MET A 11 -3.73 -0.89 -6.49
N GLY A 12 -4.99 -1.23 -6.24
CA GLY A 12 -5.44 -2.59 -5.90
C GLY A 12 -5.50 -3.60 -7.05
N SER A 13 -4.84 -3.33 -8.19
CA SER A 13 -4.93 -4.16 -9.40
C SER A 13 -3.60 -4.24 -10.13
N THR A 14 -3.23 -5.45 -10.51
CA THR A 14 -2.00 -5.75 -11.25
C THR A 14 -2.24 -5.99 -12.74
N ARG A 15 -3.50 -6.01 -13.21
CA ARG A 15 -3.85 -6.23 -14.62
C ARG A 15 -3.21 -5.18 -15.52
N GLN A 16 -2.63 -5.55 -16.66
CA GLN A 16 -1.97 -4.61 -17.59
C GLN A 16 -2.86 -3.40 -17.93
N SER A 17 -4.09 -3.66 -18.38
CA SER A 17 -5.10 -2.63 -18.72
C SER A 17 -6.00 -2.26 -17.53
N ARG A 18 -5.41 -1.93 -16.38
CA ARG A 18 -6.15 -1.47 -15.18
C ARG A 18 -6.58 -0.01 -15.35
N PHE A 19 -7.77 0.32 -14.84
CA PHE A 19 -8.26 1.70 -14.86
C PHE A 19 -7.90 2.45 -13.58
N ASN A 20 -7.74 1.74 -12.45
CA ASN A 20 -7.45 2.34 -11.14
C ASN A 20 -6.23 3.26 -11.07
N GLU A 21 -5.27 3.17 -11.99
CA GLU A 21 -4.13 4.08 -12.05
C GLU A 21 -4.56 5.54 -12.16
N LYS A 22 -5.58 5.83 -12.98
CA LYS A 22 -6.10 7.19 -13.19
C LYS A 22 -6.70 7.80 -11.91
N PRO A 23 -7.70 7.19 -11.25
CA PRO A 23 -8.22 7.70 -9.99
C PRO A 23 -7.19 7.66 -8.86
N ALA A 24 -6.26 6.69 -8.82
CA ALA A 24 -5.23 6.65 -7.79
C ALA A 24 -4.24 7.82 -7.90
N GLN A 25 -3.80 8.17 -9.12
CA GLN A 25 -2.97 9.36 -9.35
C GLN A 25 -3.72 10.64 -8.99
N TRP A 26 -4.99 10.76 -9.38
CA TRP A 26 -5.79 11.93 -9.01
C TRP A 26 -5.92 12.07 -7.48
N ILE A 27 -6.29 10.99 -6.77
CA ILE A 27 -6.39 10.99 -5.30
C ILE A 27 -5.06 11.36 -4.64
N PHE A 28 -3.95 10.81 -5.14
CA PHE A 28 -2.61 11.12 -4.63
C PHE A 28 -2.27 12.61 -4.78
N GLU A 29 -2.57 13.22 -5.92
CA GLU A 29 -2.33 14.66 -6.14
C GLU A 29 -3.25 15.52 -5.26
N GLU A 30 -4.52 15.15 -5.06
CA GLU A 30 -5.38 15.86 -4.13
C GLU A 30 -4.88 15.75 -2.67
N ALA A 31 -4.43 14.56 -2.25
CA ALA A 31 -3.94 14.33 -0.89
C ALA A 31 -2.67 15.13 -0.57
N LYS A 32 -1.79 15.35 -1.55
CA LYS A 32 -0.58 16.20 -1.39
C LYS A 32 -0.89 17.66 -1.11
N ASN A 33 -2.07 18.14 -1.48
CA ASN A 33 -2.48 19.53 -1.25
C ASN A 33 -3.04 19.75 0.16
N LEU A 34 -3.23 18.70 0.94
CA LEU A 34 -3.76 18.78 2.30
C LEU A 34 -2.64 19.14 3.28
N GLU A 35 -2.84 20.20 4.07
CA GLU A 35 -1.94 20.57 5.14
C GLU A 35 -1.86 19.45 6.20
N GLY A 36 -0.65 19.11 6.65
CA GLY A 36 -0.44 18.04 7.61
C GLY A 36 -0.61 16.62 7.05
N VAL A 37 -0.57 16.44 5.73
CA VAL A 37 -0.61 15.11 5.09
C VAL A 37 0.66 14.85 4.30
N GLU A 38 1.22 13.65 4.47
CA GLU A 38 2.25 13.08 3.62
C GLU A 38 1.64 11.89 2.86
N ALA A 39 1.42 12.05 1.56
CA ALA A 39 0.86 10.99 0.72
C ALA A 39 1.95 10.21 -0.02
N GLU A 40 1.78 8.90 -0.16
CA GLU A 40 2.62 8.01 -0.98
C GLU A 40 1.72 7.11 -1.85
N LEU A 41 2.02 7.03 -3.15
CA LEU A 41 1.34 6.14 -4.10
C LEU A 41 2.08 4.78 -4.16
N LEU A 42 1.35 3.67 -3.97
CA LEU A 42 1.88 2.31 -3.98
C LEU A 42 1.24 1.48 -5.10
N ASP A 43 2.09 0.88 -5.94
CA ASP A 43 1.67 -0.09 -6.95
C ASP A 43 1.89 -1.52 -6.45
N LEU A 44 0.84 -2.35 -6.44
CA LEU A 44 0.99 -3.77 -6.10
C LEU A 44 1.91 -4.53 -7.06
N ARG A 45 2.16 -4.04 -8.29
CA ARG A 45 3.14 -4.66 -9.19
C ARG A 45 4.59 -4.56 -8.68
N ASP A 46 4.90 -3.59 -7.82
CA ASP A 46 6.22 -3.44 -7.19
C ASP A 46 6.43 -4.44 -6.04
N TYR A 47 5.38 -5.18 -5.70
CA TYR A 47 5.34 -6.21 -4.66
C TYR A 47 4.75 -7.50 -5.26
N PRO A 48 5.52 -8.26 -6.06
CA PRO A 48 5.04 -9.48 -6.70
C PRO A 48 4.77 -10.57 -5.65
N MET A 49 3.59 -10.49 -5.03
CA MET A 49 3.20 -11.36 -3.93
C MET A 49 3.19 -12.81 -4.37
N PRO A 50 3.76 -13.72 -3.56
CA PRO A 50 3.63 -15.14 -3.83
C PRO A 50 2.17 -15.57 -3.68
N PHE A 51 1.81 -16.70 -4.29
CA PHE A 51 0.65 -17.43 -3.79
C PHE A 51 0.85 -17.74 -2.32
N PHE A 52 -0.23 -17.68 -1.54
CA PHE A 52 -0.16 -17.96 -0.13
C PHE A 52 0.32 -19.41 0.08
N ASP A 53 1.48 -19.56 0.71
CA ASP A 53 2.20 -20.82 0.91
C ASP A 53 2.88 -20.86 2.29
N ASP A 54 2.37 -20.06 3.25
CA ASP A 54 2.88 -20.01 4.62
C ASP A 54 1.98 -20.83 5.55
N PRO A 55 2.53 -21.68 6.45
CA PRO A 55 1.75 -22.42 7.42
C PRO A 55 0.98 -21.52 8.41
N MET A 56 1.39 -20.26 8.58
CA MET A 56 0.74 -19.31 9.48
C MET A 56 -0.03 -18.24 8.71
N SER A 57 -1.21 -17.88 9.22
CA SER A 57 -1.97 -16.76 8.65
C SER A 57 -1.22 -15.43 8.89
N PRO A 58 -1.40 -14.41 8.03
CA PRO A 58 -0.74 -13.12 8.21
C PRO A 58 -1.02 -12.46 9.57
N SER A 59 -2.24 -12.63 10.09
CA SER A 59 -2.63 -12.14 11.42
C SER A 59 -1.84 -12.82 12.56
N MET A 60 -1.57 -14.12 12.43
CA MET A 60 -0.79 -14.89 13.41
C MET A 60 0.71 -14.64 13.30
N ALA A 61 1.21 -14.34 12.09
CA ALA A 61 2.62 -14.09 11.83
C ALA A 61 3.16 -12.84 12.56
N LYS A 62 2.30 -11.88 12.94
CA LYS A 62 2.69 -10.65 13.68
C LYS A 62 3.88 -9.93 13.05
N GLY A 63 3.92 -9.85 11.71
CA GLY A 63 5.00 -9.22 10.96
C GLY A 63 6.22 -10.10 10.70
N GLN A 64 6.27 -11.33 11.24
CA GLN A 64 7.33 -12.31 11.01
C GLN A 64 7.01 -13.14 9.76
N TYR A 65 7.26 -12.56 8.59
CA TYR A 65 7.11 -13.25 7.31
C TYR A 65 8.43 -13.90 6.92
N SER A 66 8.40 -15.06 6.27
CA SER A 66 9.61 -15.70 5.72
C SER A 66 10.00 -15.09 4.37
N ASN A 67 9.01 -14.76 3.54
CA ASN A 67 9.19 -14.22 2.20
C ASN A 67 9.57 -12.72 2.23
N GLU A 68 10.67 -12.37 1.55
CA GLU A 68 11.21 -11.01 1.50
C GLU A 68 10.26 -9.99 0.86
N VAL A 69 9.47 -10.37 -0.15
CA VAL A 69 8.47 -9.48 -0.78
C VAL A 69 7.35 -9.16 0.20
N VAL A 70 6.89 -10.16 0.96
CA VAL A 70 5.86 -9.99 1.98
C VAL A 70 6.40 -9.10 3.12
N LYS A 71 7.65 -9.30 3.58
CA LYS A 71 8.31 -8.41 4.55
C LYS A 71 8.38 -6.97 4.06
N LYS A 72 8.82 -6.77 2.81
CA LYS A 72 8.94 -5.43 2.19
C LYS A 72 7.59 -4.72 2.16
N TRP A 73 6.54 -5.41 1.74
CA TRP A 73 5.17 -4.86 1.73
C TRP A 73 4.66 -4.55 3.13
N ALA A 74 4.83 -5.47 4.08
CA ALA A 74 4.41 -5.27 5.46
C ALA A 74 5.10 -4.06 6.09
N ASN A 75 6.41 -3.90 5.88
CA ASN A 75 7.16 -2.74 6.34
C ASN A 75 6.62 -1.44 5.73
N LYS A 76 6.34 -1.44 4.42
CA LYS A 76 5.78 -0.26 3.74
C LYS A 76 4.39 0.11 4.26
N ILE A 77 3.53 -0.87 4.51
CA ILE A 77 2.20 -0.64 5.09
C ILE A 77 2.30 -0.12 6.53
N ASN A 78 3.23 -0.62 7.33
CA ASN A 78 3.45 -0.15 8.71
C ASN A 78 3.88 1.33 8.81
N GLU A 79 4.35 1.94 7.72
CA GLU A 79 4.68 3.37 7.70
C GLU A 79 3.45 4.28 7.60
N GLY A 80 2.27 3.75 7.25
CA GLY A 80 1.05 4.52 7.01
C GLY A 80 0.15 4.61 8.24
N ASP A 81 -0.43 5.79 8.46
CA ASP A 81 -1.48 6.02 9.46
C ASP A 81 -2.88 5.79 8.85
N ALA A 82 -3.02 5.98 7.54
CA ALA A 82 -4.25 5.79 6.80
C ALA A 82 -3.99 5.24 5.39
N PHE A 83 -5.01 4.60 4.82
CA PHE A 83 -4.90 3.89 3.54
C PHE A 83 -6.10 4.21 2.65
N ILE A 84 -5.85 4.45 1.37
CA ILE A 84 -6.88 4.55 0.34
C ILE A 84 -6.60 3.45 -0.68
N ILE A 85 -7.53 2.50 -0.82
CA ILE A 85 -7.36 1.38 -1.76
C ILE A 85 -8.24 1.63 -2.98
N VAL A 86 -7.61 1.73 -4.14
CA VAL A 86 -8.28 2.03 -5.41
C VAL A 86 -8.37 0.76 -6.25
N THR A 87 -9.58 0.26 -6.42
CA THR A 87 -9.86 -1.02 -7.10
C THR A 87 -11.03 -0.87 -8.09
N PRO A 88 -11.03 -1.58 -9.24
CA PRO A 88 -9.92 -2.34 -9.87
C PRO A 88 -9.17 -1.59 -10.99
#